data_AF-A0A7W1DIH2-F1
#
_entry.id   AF-A0A7W1DIH2-F1
#
_cell.length_a   1.000
_cell.length_b   1.000
_cell.length_c   1.000
_cell.angle_alpha   90.00
_cell.angle_beta   90.00
_cell.angle_gamma   90.00
#
_symmetry.space_group_name_H-M   'P 1'
#
loop_
_entity.id
_entity.type
_entity.pdbx_description
1 polymer ?
#
loop_
_entity_poly.entity_id
_entity_poly.type
_entity_poly.pdbx_seq_one_letter_code
_entity_poly.pdbx_strand_id
1 'polypeptide(L)' 'MVPQEWVGKRVEVDLVRPGATLMGATYRGTLNAVTDLGIVASLSIDDQPGAEKRERFYPWSAVLSVDLSG' A
#
# COMPACT_ATOMS: atom_id res chain seq x y z
N MET A 1 -17.77 5.81 0.79
CA MET A 1 -17.99 4.36 0.96
C MET A 1 -16.69 3.68 0.59
N VAL A 2 -16.08 2.99 1.55
CA VAL A 2 -14.79 2.33 1.36
C VAL A 2 -15.03 0.95 0.76
N PRO A 3 -14.40 0.59 -0.36
CA PRO A 3 -14.63 -0.70 -1.02
C PRO A 3 -13.97 -1.84 -0.22
N GLN A 4 -14.74 -2.49 0.64
CA GLN A 4 -14.28 -3.66 1.42
C GLN A 4 -13.90 -4.86 0.54
N GLU A 5 -14.36 -4.88 -0.71
CA GLU A 5 -14.08 -5.90 -1.71
C GLU A 5 -12.58 -5.98 -2.10
N TRP A 6 -11.80 -4.99 -1.69
CA TRP A 6 -10.36 -4.92 -1.95
C TRP A 6 -9.55 -5.70 -0.90
N VAL A 7 -10.13 -5.99 0.26
CA VAL A 7 -9.46 -6.68 1.35
C VAL A 7 -9.12 -8.13 0.95
N GLY A 8 -7.87 -8.53 1.22
CA GLY A 8 -7.31 -9.84 0.87
C GLY A 8 -6.76 -9.94 -0.55
N LYS A 9 -6.93 -8.92 -1.40
CA LYS A 9 -6.39 -8.90 -2.77
C LYS A 9 -4.94 -8.42 -2.79
N ARG A 10 -4.23 -8.83 -3.85
CA ARG A 10 -2.92 -8.28 -4.17
C ARG A 10 -3.11 -6.87 -4.73
N VAL A 11 -2.36 -5.93 -4.20
CA VAL A 11 -2.42 -4.52 -4.59
C VAL A 11 -1.05 -4.00 -4.96
N GLU A 12 -1.05 -3.09 -5.92
CA GLU A 12 0.04 -2.17 -6.18
C GLU A 12 -0.37 -0.79 -5.64
N VAL A 13 0.48 -0.17 -4.82
CA VAL A 13 0.19 1.08 -4.14
C VAL A 13 1.36 2.02 -4.36
N ASP A 14 1.09 3.16 -4.99
CA ASP A 14 2.06 4.24 -5.07
C ASP A 14 2.01 5.06 -3.78
N LEU A 15 3.13 5.09 -3.06
CA LEU A 15 3.26 5.83 -1.81
C LEU A 15 4.24 6.99 -1.95
N VAL A 16 3.86 8.13 -1.36
CA VAL A 16 4.80 9.24 -1.14
C VAL A 16 5.57 8.99 0.14
N ARG A 17 6.91 9.01 0.07
CA ARG A 17 7.72 9.15 1.28
C ARG A 17 8.14 10.60 1.50
N PRO A 18 7.92 11.16 2.71
CA PRO A 18 8.52 12.43 3.07
C PRO A 18 10.04 12.25 3.17
N GLY A 19 10.77 13.01 2.35
CA GLY A 19 12.23 13.06 2.30
C GLY A 19 12.67 14.45 1.82
N ALA A 20 13.98 14.64 1.59
CA ALA A 20 14.51 15.90 1.04
C ALA A 20 13.89 16.25 -0.33
N THR A 21 13.42 15.24 -1.05
CA THR A 21 12.58 15.36 -2.25
C THR A 21 11.39 14.44 -2.06
N LEU A 22 10.19 14.88 -2.43
CA LEU A 22 9.01 14.01 -2.51
C LEU A 22 9.31 12.91 -3.53
N MET A 23 9.54 11.68 -3.05
CA MET A 23 9.73 10.52 -3.91
C MET A 23 8.52 9.61 -3.78
N GLY A 24 7.80 9.45 -4.89
CA GLY A 24 6.84 8.38 -5.07
C GLY A 24 7.58 7.07 -5.27
N ALA A 25 7.14 6.01 -4.61
CA ALA A 25 7.60 4.66 -4.90
C ALA A 25 6.40 3.71 -4.97
N THR A 26 6.45 2.83 -5.95
CA THR A 26 5.45 1.80 -6.17
C THR A 26 5.75 0.60 -5.28
N TYR A 27 4.79 0.20 -4.47
CA TYR A 27 4.89 -0.95 -3.59
C TYR A 27 3.87 -2.01 -3.98
N ARG A 28 4.23 -3.28 -3.85
CA ARG A 28 3.33 -4.40 -4.10
C ARG A 28 3.11 -5.20 -2.83
N GLY A 29 1.91 -5.71 -2.64
CA GLY A 29 1.59 -6.43 -1.42
C GLY A 29 0.16 -6.92 -1.34
N THR A 30 -0.27 -7.22 -0.12
CA THR A 30 -1.64 -7.61 0.19
C THR A 30 -2.31 -6.50 0.98
N LEU A 31 -3.51 -6.12 0.58
CA LEU A 31 -4.35 -5.17 1.30
C LEU A 31 -5.13 -5.92 2.38
N ASN A 32 -4.93 -5.58 3.65
CA ASN A 32 -5.53 -6.30 4.78
C ASN A 32 -6.74 -5.56 5.36
N ALA A 33 -6.76 -4.23 5.29
CA ALA A 33 -7.92 -3.44 5.67
C ALA A 33 -7.96 -2.12 4.91
N VAL A 34 -9.17 -1.58 4.76
CA VAL A 34 -9.40 -0.24 4.23
C VAL A 34 -10.32 0.49 5.19
N THR A 35 -9.94 1.71 5.55
CA THR A 35 -10.62 2.56 6.53
C THR A 35 -10.84 3.95 5.95
N ASP A 36 -11.63 4.78 6.63
CA ASP A 36 -11.81 6.19 6.26
C ASP A 36 -10.50 7.00 6.35
N LEU A 37 -9.52 6.55 7.15
CA LEU A 37 -8.25 7.27 7.37
C LEU A 37 -7.12 6.79 6.46
N GLY A 38 -7.23 5.60 5.89
CA GLY A 38 -6.17 4.99 5.07
C GLY A 38 -6.35 3.50 4.89
N ILE A 39 -5.26 2.85 4.51
CA ILE A 39 -5.18 1.40 4.30
C ILE A 39 -4.24 0.74 5.30
N VAL A 40 -4.50 -0.53 5.59
CA VAL A 40 -3.54 -1.43 6.23
C VAL A 40 -3.11 -2.45 5.19
N ALA A 41 -1.82 -2.51 4.91
CA ALA A 41 -1.28 -3.39 3.88
C ALA A 41 0.11 -3.91 4.26
N SER A 42 0.44 -5.09 3.74
CA SER A 42 1.79 -5.65 3.80
C SER A 42 2.49 -5.40 2.48
N LEU A 43 3.19 -4.26 2.38
CA LEU A 43 3.77 -3.73 1.15
C LEU A 43 5.29 -3.93 1.10
N SER A 44 5.82 -4.29 -0.08
CA SER A 44 7.26 -4.32 -0.38
C SER A 44 7.58 -3.66 -1.72
N ILE A 45 8.70 -2.96 -1.80
CA ILE A 45 9.23 -2.34 -3.03
C ILE A 45 9.85 -3.39 -3.96
N ASP A 46 10.45 -4.43 -3.37
CA ASP A 46 11.10 -5.52 -4.08
C ASP A 46 10.32 -6.81 -3.82
N ASP A 47 10.05 -7.60 -4.87
CA ASP A 47 9.62 -9.00 -4.73
C ASP A 47 10.83 -9.90 -4.38
N GLN A 48 11.83 -9.34 -3.68
CA GLN A 48 12.97 -10.10 -3.22
C GLN A 48 12.53 -11.07 -2.12
N PRO A 49 12.79 -12.38 -2.27
CA PRO A 49 12.48 -13.36 -1.25
C PRO A 49 13.30 -13.05 0.00
N GLY A 50 12.64 -12.51 1.03
CA GLY A 50 13.27 -12.09 2.29
C GLY A 50 12.96 -10.66 2.72
N ALA A 51 12.33 -9.83 1.87
CA ALA A 51 11.80 -8.55 2.31
C ALA A 51 10.66 -8.79 3.32
N GLU A 52 10.86 -8.36 4.57
CA GLU A 52 9.83 -8.47 5.62
C GLU A 52 8.56 -7.68 5.21
N LYS A 53 7.54 -8.40 4.75
CA LYS A 53 6.19 -7.89 4.47
C LYS A 53 5.42 -7.67 5.77
N ARG A 54 5.83 -6.67 6.55
CA ARG A 54 5.13 -6.29 7.77
C ARG A 54 3.88 -5.47 7.44
N GLU A 55 2.80 -5.78 8.14
CA GLU A 55 1.59 -4.98 8.10
C GLU A 55 1.87 -3.58 8.62
N ARG A 56 1.55 -2.58 7.80
CA ARG A 56 1.64 -1.17 8.17
C ARG A 56 0.39 -0.43 7.75
N PHE A 57 0.08 0.58 8.55
CA PHE A 57 -0.94 1.57 8.23
C PHE A 57 -0.34 2.65 7.32
N TYR A 58 -1.05 2.96 6.24
CA TYR A 58 -0.70 4.01 5.29
C TYR A 58 -1.88 4.99 5.19
N PRO A 59 -1.72 6.25 5.63
CA PRO A 59 -2.79 7.23 5.55
C PRO A 59 -3.08 7.60 4.08
N TRP A 60 -4.32 7.95 3.77
CA TRP A 60 -4.70 8.36 2.40
C TRP A 60 -3.87 9.55 1.88
N SER A 61 -3.41 10.43 2.77
CA SER A 61 -2.52 11.54 2.42
C SER A 61 -1.17 11.10 1.85
N ALA A 62 -0.75 9.86 2.08
CA ALA A 62 0.49 9.27 1.55
C ALA A 62 0.24 8.32 0.37
N VAL A 63 -1.00 7.96 0.09
CA VAL A 63 -1.38 7.03 -0.99
C VAL A 63 -1.75 7.84 -2.23
N LEU A 64 -0.98 7.68 -3.31
CA LEU A 64 -1.24 8.33 -4.59
C LEU A 64 -2.21 7.53 -5.45
N SER A 65 -2.06 6.22 -5.45
CA SER A 65 -2.86 5.30 -6.26
C SER A 65 -2.96 3.95 -5.54
N VAL A 66 -4.04 3.21 -5.85
CA VAL A 66 -4.18 1.80 -5.50
C VAL A 66 -4.68 1.08 -6.74
N ASP A 67 -3.88 0.17 -7.27
CA ASP A 67 -4.26 -0.74 -8.34
C ASP A 67 -4.49 -2.14 -7.79
N LEU A 68 -5.61 -2.74 -8.18
CA LEU A 68 -5.96 -4.11 -7.81
C LEU A 68 -5.45 -5.04 -8.90
N SER A 69 -4.36 -5.74 -8.62
CA SER A 69 -3.89 -6.80 -9.50
C SER A 69 -4.83 -8.00 -9.37
N GLY A 70 -5.73 -8.13 -10.34
CA GLY A 70 -6.77 -9.16 -10.44
C GLY A 70 -6.25 -10.54 -10.84
#